data_AF-A0A956HH74-F1
#
_entry.id   AF-A0A956HH74-F1
#
_cell.length_a   1.000
_cell.length_b   1.000
_cell.length_c   1.000
_cell.angle_alpha   90.00
_cell.angle_beta   90.00
_cell.angle_gamma   90.00
#
_symmetry.space_group_name_H-M   'P 1'
#
loop_
_entity.id
_entity.type
_entity.pdbx_description
1 polymer ?
#
loop_
_entity_poly.entity_id
_entity_poly.type
_entity_poly.pdbx_seq_one_letter_code
_entity_poly.pdbx_strand_id
1 'polypeptide(L)' 'MAKGTSVSVHPTYARIYRLVDRIPRGRVATYGQIAAFADLPGRARQVGYALAALPNGSPLPWHR' A
#
# COMPACT_ATOMS: atom_id res chain seq x y z
N MET A 1 17.37 5.47 24.07
CA MET A 1 16.56 4.27 23.75
C MET A 1 15.48 4.65 22.75
N ALA A 2 15.65 4.27 21.48
CA ALA A 2 14.73 4.64 20.40
C ALA A 2 13.40 3.90 20.57
N LYS A 3 12.28 4.64 20.48
CA LYS A 3 10.93 4.09 20.58
C LYS A 3 10.70 3.11 19.42
N GLY A 4 10.61 1.83 19.74
CA GLY A 4 10.09 0.82 18.83
C GLY A 4 8.59 1.07 18.63
N THR A 5 8.24 1.87 17.62
CA THR A 5 6.88 1.95 17.11
C THR A 5 6.59 0.62 16.42
N SER A 6 5.97 -0.30 17.16
CA SER A 6 5.28 -1.45 16.60
C SER A 6 4.15 -0.91 15.71
N VAL A 7 4.45 -0.64 14.44
CA VAL A 7 3.43 -0.40 13.43
C VAL A 7 2.65 -1.71 13.37
N SER A 8 1.45 -1.75 13.94
CA SER A 8 0.51 -2.86 13.75
C SER A 8 0.22 -2.94 12.27
N VAL A 9 1.00 -3.74 11.55
CA VAL A 9 0.86 -3.89 10.11
C VAL A 9 -0.43 -4.66 9.90
N HIS A 10 -1.53 -3.96 9.62
CA HIS A 10 -2.75 -4.63 9.22
C HIS A 10 -2.39 -5.59 8.07
N PRO A 11 -2.73 -6.89 8.16
CA PRO A 11 -2.33 -7.87 7.14
C PRO A 11 -2.80 -7.46 5.74
N THR A 12 -3.92 -6.74 5.68
CA THR A 12 -4.48 -6.08 4.50
C THR A 12 -3.55 -5.01 3.90
N TYR A 13 -2.97 -4.13 4.73
CA TYR A 13 -2.12 -3.03 4.28
C TYR A 13 -0.76 -3.54 3.82
N ALA A 14 -0.19 -4.54 4.53
CA ALA A 14 1.03 -5.22 4.10
C ALA A 14 0.91 -5.78 2.67
N ARG A 15 -0.24 -6.37 2.33
CA ARG A 15 -0.49 -6.93 1.00
C ARG A 15 -0.60 -5.83 -0.06
N ILE A 16 -1.29 -4.73 0.26
CA ILE A 16 -1.38 -3.55 -0.61
C ILE A 16 0.02 -2.99 -0.91
N TYR A 17 0.85 -2.80 0.13
CA TYR A 17 2.20 -2.26 -0.04
C TYR A 17 3.09 -3.15 -0.91
N ARG A 18 3.05 -4.48 -0.72
CA ARG A 18 3.80 -5.43 -1.55
C ARG A 18 3.38 -5.40 -3.03
N LEU A 19 2.10 -5.11 -3.31
CA LEU A 19 1.60 -5.01 -4.68
C LEU A 19 2.05 -3.71 -5.33
N VAL A 20 2.00 -2.60 -4.60
CA VAL A 20 2.49 -1.30 -5.05
C VAL A 20 4.00 -1.34 -5.33
N ASP A 21 4.77 -2.03 -4.48
CA ASP A 21 6.21 -2.20 -4.67
C ASP A 21 6.58 -3.01 -5.93
N ARG A 22 5.67 -3.90 -6.38
CA ARG A 22 5.83 -4.68 -7.61
C ARG A 22 5.51 -3.91 -8.89
N ILE A 23 5.00 -2.68 -8.81
CA ILE A 23 4.67 -1.89 -10.01
C ILE A 23 5.97 -1.50 -10.72
N PRO A 24 6.22 -2.01 -11.95
CA PRO A 24 7.44 -1.72 -12.67
C PRO A 24 7.49 -0.24 -13.04
N ARG A 25 8.71 0.30 -13.16
CA ARG A 25 8.92 1.69 -13.58
C ARG A 25 8.29 1.93 -14.95
N GLY A 26 7.60 3.07 -15.10
CA GLY A 26 6.89 3.44 -16.32
C GLY A 26 5.49 2.81 -16.47
N ARG A 27 5.02 2.06 -15.47
CA ARG A 27 3.62 1.62 -15.38
C ARG A 27 2.95 2.21 -14.14
N VAL A 28 1.63 2.31 -14.24
CA VAL A 28 0.76 2.75 -13.15
C VAL A 28 -0.29 1.69 -12.87
N ALA A 29 -0.74 1.59 -11.62
CA ALA A 29 -1.82 0.68 -11.24
C ALA A 29 -2.95 1.45 -10.55
N THR A 30 -4.19 1.18 -10.95
CA THR A 30 -5.34 1.81 -10.30
C THR A 30 -5.59 1.21 -8.92
N TYR A 31 -6.16 2.01 -8.01
CA TYR A 31 -6.56 1.52 -6.69
C TYR A 31 -7.52 0.33 -6.75
N GLY A 32 -8.38 0.26 -7.78
CA GLY A 32 -9.25 -0.90 -8.01
C GLY A 32 -8.47 -2.16 -8.37
N GLN A 33 -7.46 -2.06 -9.23
CA GLN A 33 -6.58 -3.18 -9.57
C GLN A 33 -5.78 -3.66 -8.36
N ILE A 34 -5.18 -2.74 -7.61
CA ILE A 34 -4.44 -3.09 -6.37
C ILE A 34 -5.37 -3.79 -5.38
N ALA A 35 -6.61 -3.32 -5.22
CA ALA A 35 -7.60 -3.94 -4.34
C ALA A 35 -7.97 -5.36 -4.81
N ALA A 36 -8.19 -5.56 -6.12
CA ALA A 36 -8.45 -6.88 -6.69
C ALA A 36 -7.28 -7.86 -6.44
N PHE A 37 -6.03 -7.41 -6.68
CA PHE A 37 -4.83 -8.24 -6.42
C PHE A 37 -4.56 -8.48 -4.93
N ALA A 38 -5.03 -7.58 -4.07
CA ALA A 38 -4.95 -7.71 -2.62
C ALA A 38 -6.02 -8.63 -2.03
N ASP A 39 -6.85 -9.29 -2.86
CA ASP A 39 -7.99 -10.12 -2.45
C ASP A 39 -9.11 -9.31 -1.77
N LEU A 40 -9.26 -8.05 -2.21
CA LEU A 40 -10.20 -7.06 -1.70
C LEU A 40 -10.99 -6.42 -2.86
N PRO A 41 -11.66 -7.21 -3.73
CA PRO A 41 -12.37 -6.66 -4.88
C PRO A 41 -13.41 -5.61 -4.44
N GLY A 42 -13.45 -4.48 -5.16
CA GLY A 42 -14.35 -3.36 -4.85
C GLY A 42 -13.91 -2.45 -3.70
N ARG A 43 -12.82 -2.77 -2.98
CA ARG A 43 -12.34 -1.98 -1.83
C ARG A 43 -11.22 -1.00 -2.20
N ALA A 44 -11.35 -0.32 -3.34
CA ALA A 44 -10.38 0.66 -3.82
C ALA A 44 -10.10 1.77 -2.79
N ARG A 45 -11.11 2.20 -2.03
CA ARG A 45 -10.94 3.20 -0.95
C ARG A 45 -9.96 2.74 0.14
N GLN A 46 -9.92 1.44 0.43
CA GLN A 46 -9.02 0.87 1.44
C GLN A 46 -7.56 0.95 1.00
N VAL A 47 -7.29 0.90 -0.31
CA VAL A 47 -5.95 1.15 -0.88
C VAL A 47 -5.54 2.60 -0.66
N GLY A 48 -6.45 3.55 -0.88
CA GLY A 48 -6.21 4.96 -0.58
C GLY A 48 -5.89 5.21 0.89
N TYR A 49 -6.64 4.58 1.82
CA TYR A 49 -6.36 4.67 3.25
C TYR A 49 -5.03 4.03 3.64
N ALA A 50 -4.67 2.90 3.03
CA ALA A 50 -3.37 2.28 3.26
C ALA A 50 -2.23 3.21 2.81
N LEU A 51 -2.33 3.78 1.61
CA LEU A 51 -1.32 4.71 1.11
C LEU A 51 -1.24 6.00 1.94
N ALA A 52 -2.38 6.52 2.40
CA ALA A 52 -2.42 7.68 3.30
C ALA A 52 -1.85 7.39 4.70
N ALA A 53 -1.87 6.14 5.15
CA ALA A 53 -1.30 5.70 6.41
C ALA A 53 0.23 5.47 6.33
N LEU A 54 0.85 5.64 5.16
CA LEU A 54 2.30 5.53 5.03
C LEU A 54 3.00 6.70 5.74
N PRO A 55 4.08 6.44 6.50
CA PRO A 55 4.88 7.50 7.09
C PRO A 55 5.54 8.35 6.00
N ASN A 56 5.68 9.65 6.27
CA ASN A 56 6.39 10.59 5.38
C ASN A 56 7.80 10.07 5.10
N GLY A 57 8.14 9.89 3.81
CA GLY A 57 9.43 9.33 3.37
C GLY A 57 9.44 7.82 3.13
N SER A 58 8.28 7.16 3.09
CA SER A 58 8.19 5.75 2.71
C SER A 58 8.86 5.49 1.34
N PRO A 59 9.69 4.44 1.20
CA PRO A 59 10.35 4.09 -0.07
C PRO A 59 9.38 3.57 -1.14
N LEU A 60 8.10 3.37 -0.76
CA LEU A 60 7.08 2.87 -1.68
C LEU A 60 6.77 3.88 -2.78
N PRO A 61 6.67 3.45 -4.04
CA PRO A 61 6.36 4.32 -5.17
C PRO A 61 4.86 4.61 -5.24
N TRP A 62 4.30 5.26 -4.22
CA TRP A 62 2.86 5.57 -4.11
C TRP A 62 2.31 6.46 -5.24
N HIS A 63 3.18 7.13 -5.99
CA HIS A 63 2.83 7.95 -7.15
C HIS A 63 2.55 7.12 -8.42
N ARG A 64 2.70 5.79 -8.36
CA ARG A 64 2.49 4.87 -9.49
C ARG A 64 1.17 4.13 -9.35
#